data_AF-A0A7C5ZQG7-F1
#
_entry.id   AF-A0A7C5ZQG7-F1
#
_cell.length_a   1.000
_cell.length_b   1.000
_cell.length_c   1.000
_cell.angle_alpha   90.00
_cell.angle_beta   90.00
_cell.angle_gamma   90.00
#
_symmetry.space_group_name_H-M   'P 1'
#
loop_
_entity.id
_entity.type
_entity.pdbx_description
1 polymer ?
#
loop_
_entity_poly.entity_id
_entity_poly.type
_entity_poly.pdbx_seq_one_letter_code
_entity_poly.pdbx_strand_id
1 'polypeptide(L)'
;MEELISKGWKIEEGKLSKTFEFNNFKEVVMFFNAVAWEAEKMNHHPDTFITYKKCHINLFTHSEGKITNKDVELARKIENIFEKN
;
A
#
# COMPACT_ATOMS: atom_id res chain seq x y z
N MET A 1 11.35 3.56 -7.57
CA MET A 1 11.10 4.52 -6.48
C MET A 1 10.55 5.83 -7.04
N GLU A 2 11.20 6.44 -8.03
CA GLU A 2 10.74 7.70 -8.66
C GLU A 2 9.27 7.65 -9.13
N GLU A 3 8.88 6.58 -9.82
CA GLU A 3 7.48 6.33 -10.21
C GLU A 3 6.52 6.38 -9.02
N LEU A 4 6.84 5.69 -7.91
CA LEU A 4 5.99 5.66 -6.72
C LEU A 4 5.89 7.05 -6.08
N ILE A 5 6.99 7.80 -6.06
CA ILE A 5 7.00 9.18 -5.54
C ILE A 5 6.08 10.07 -6.39
N SER A 6 6.14 9.96 -7.71
CA SER A 6 5.22 10.71 -8.60
C SER A 6 3.74 10.32 -8.39
N LYS A 7 3.49 9.09 -7.95
CA LYS A 7 2.16 8.58 -7.57
C LYS A 7 1.78 8.92 -6.13
N GLY A 8 2.57 9.71 -5.40
CA GLY A 8 2.26 10.19 -4.06
C GLY A 8 2.69 9.28 -2.91
N TRP A 9 3.51 8.25 -3.17
CA TRP A 9 4.21 7.54 -2.10
C TRP A 9 5.34 8.38 -1.54
N LYS A 10 5.58 8.24 -0.24
CA LYS A 10 6.62 8.98 0.48
C LYS A 10 7.23 8.12 1.58
N ILE A 11 8.37 8.54 2.10
CA ILE A 11 8.94 7.95 3.30
C ILE A 11 8.44 8.73 4.51
N GLU A 12 7.67 8.06 5.37
CA GLU A 12 7.18 8.61 6.63
C GLU A 12 7.61 7.69 7.76
N GLU A 13 8.30 8.26 8.77
CA GLU A 13 8.77 7.49 9.93
C GLU A 13 9.59 6.24 9.56
N GLY A 14 10.34 6.31 8.44
CA GLY A 14 11.16 5.21 7.94
C GLY A 14 10.39 4.11 7.19
N LYS A 15 9.08 4.29 6.95
CA LYS A 15 8.23 3.39 6.17
C LYS A 15 7.85 4.00 4.83
N LEU A 16 7.57 3.15 3.84
CA LEU A 16 7.04 3.58 2.55
C LEU A 16 5.51 3.68 2.64
N SER A 17 4.99 4.90 2.47
CA SER A 17 3.64 5.26 2.92
C SER A 17 2.82 5.96 1.85
N LYS A 18 1.52 5.65 1.76
CA LYS A 18 0.54 6.38 0.93
C LYS A 18 -0.88 6.25 1.51
N THR A 19 -1.67 7.31 1.36
CA THR A 19 -3.12 7.29 1.62
C THR A 19 -3.87 7.30 0.30
N PHE A 20 -4.74 6.31 0.11
CA PHE A 20 -5.67 6.19 -1.01
C PHE A 20 -7.05 6.71 -0.59
N GLU A 21 -7.68 7.54 -1.41
CA GLU A 21 -9.00 8.11 -1.15
C GLU A 21 -10.04 7.62 -2.16
N PHE A 22 -11.27 7.42 -1.69
CA PHE A 22 -12.37 6.77 -2.42
C PHE A 22 -13.69 7.52 -2.22
N ASN A 23 -14.73 7.19 -3.00
CA ASN A 23 -16.01 7.88 -2.90
C ASN A 23 -16.87 7.35 -1.75
N ASN A 24 -16.70 6.09 -1.35
CA ASN A 24 -17.48 5.42 -0.32
C ASN A 24 -16.68 4.26 0.32
N PHE A 25 -17.20 3.72 1.42
CA PHE A 25 -16.53 2.64 2.17
C PHE A 25 -16.46 1.31 1.39
N LYS A 26 -17.44 1.02 0.52
CA LYS A 26 -17.46 -0.21 -0.27
C LYS A 26 -16.24 -0.28 -1.20
N GLU A 27 -15.91 0.82 -1.87
CA GLU A 27 -14.71 0.93 -2.71
C GLU A 27 -13.43 0.69 -1.92
N VAL A 28 -13.33 1.25 -0.71
CA VAL A 28 -12.17 1.04 0.18
C VAL A 28 -11.98 -0.45 0.50
N VAL A 29 -13.07 -1.15 0.85
CA VAL A 29 -13.02 -2.58 1.19
C VAL A 29 -12.68 -3.43 -0.04
N MET A 30 -13.24 -3.11 -1.21
CA MET A 30 -12.92 -3.82 -2.46
C MET A 30 -11.43 -3.66 -2.82
N PHE A 31 -10.91 -2.43 -2.74
CA PHE A 31 -9.49 -2.16 -2.93
C PHE A 31 -8.63 -2.94 -1.93
N PHE A 32 -8.95 -2.85 -0.63
CA PHE A 32 -8.15 -3.50 0.41
C PHE A 32 -8.15 -5.03 0.28
N ASN A 33 -9.27 -5.66 -0.10
CA ASN A 33 -9.32 -7.10 -0.34
C ASN A 33 -8.36 -7.53 -1.46
N ALA A 34 -8.28 -6.76 -2.54
CA ALA A 34 -7.32 -7.03 -3.62
C ALA A 34 -5.87 -6.85 -3.15
N VAL A 35 -5.59 -5.84 -2.33
CA VAL A 35 -4.27 -5.64 -1.70
C VAL A 35 -3.91 -6.82 -0.80
N ALA A 36 -4.85 -7.29 0.03
CA ALA A 36 -4.63 -8.42 0.94
C ALA A 36 -4.25 -9.71 0.17
N TRP A 37 -4.85 -9.97 -0.99
CA TRP A 37 -4.47 -11.12 -1.82
C TRP A 37 -3.05 -11.01 -2.37
N GLU A 38 -2.63 -9.84 -2.83
CA GLU A 38 -1.25 -9.67 -3.33
C GLU A 38 -0.22 -9.71 -2.20
N ALA A 39 -0.55 -9.12 -1.03
CA ALA A 39 0.29 -9.19 0.17
C ALA A 39 0.53 -10.64 0.61
N GLU A 40 -0.53 -11.46 0.64
CA GLU A 40 -0.44 -12.87 1.02
C GLU A 40 0.39 -13.69 0.02
N LYS A 41 0.20 -13.49 -1.30
CA LYS A 41 1.01 -14.14 -2.33
C LYS A 41 2.50 -13.82 -2.20
N MET A 42 2.83 -12.60 -1.78
CA MET A 42 4.21 -12.17 -1.56
C MET A 42 4.78 -12.61 -0.22
N ASN A 43 3.94 -13.11 0.70
CA ASN A 43 4.26 -13.29 2.11
C ASN A 43 4.93 -12.02 2.69
N HIS A 44 4.30 -10.87 2.43
CA HIS A 44 4.76 -9.55 2.83
C HIS A 44 3.56 -8.65 3.05
N HIS A 45 3.33 -8.20 4.28
CA HIS A 45 2.07 -7.59 4.68
C HIS A 45 2.21 -6.10 4.97
N PRO A 46 1.27 -5.25 4.53
CA PRO A 46 1.24 -3.84 4.89
C PRO A 46 0.66 -3.63 6.30
N ASP A 47 1.19 -2.63 7.00
CA ASP A 47 0.48 -1.97 8.10
C ASP A 47 -0.61 -1.08 7.48
N THR A 48 -1.89 -1.36 7.77
CA THR A 48 -3.02 -0.67 7.11
C THR A 48 -3.96 -0.02 8.12
N PHE A 49 -4.37 1.21 7.82
CA PHE A 49 -5.38 1.96 8.59
C PHE A 49 -6.50 2.44 7.66
N ILE A 50 -7.72 1.95 7.90
CA ILE A 50 -8.90 2.26 7.09
C ILE A 50 -9.86 3.16 7.87
N THR A 51 -10.26 4.25 7.25
CA THR A 51 -11.37 5.11 7.70
C THR A 51 -12.34 5.31 6.55
N TYR A 52 -13.59 5.68 6.81
CA TYR A 52 -14.72 5.77 5.86
C TYR A 52 -14.37 5.77 4.36
N LYS A 53 -13.59 6.74 3.87
CA LYS A 53 -13.23 6.91 2.45
C LYS A 53 -11.72 6.80 2.19
N LYS A 54 -10.92 6.37 3.16
CA LYS A 54 -9.45 6.39 3.09
C LYS A 54 -8.84 5.07 3.51
N CYS A 55 -7.86 4.60 2.75
CA CYS A 55 -6.99 3.49 3.10
C CYS A 55 -5.55 4.01 3.18
N HIS A 56 -4.99 4.07 4.38
CA HIS A 56 -3.60 4.42 4.59
C HIS A 56 -2.77 3.13 4.69
N ILE A 57 -1.71 3.04 3.89
CA ILE A 57 -0.82 1.89 3.80
C ILE A 57 0.59 2.31 4.15
N ASN A 58 1.22 1.55 5.03
CA ASN A 58 2.63 1.62 5.39
C ASN A 58 3.32 0.30 5.07
N LEU A 59 4.48 0.38 4.42
CA LEU A 59 5.29 -0.78 4.01
C LEU A 59 6.68 -0.69 4.62
N PHE A 60 7.05 -1.76 5.30
CA PHE A 60 8.34 -1.90 5.96
C PHE A 60 8.69 -3.37 6.16
N THR A 61 9.91 -3.76 5.82
CA THR A 61 10.39 -5.12 6.07
C THR A 61 10.92 -5.23 7.50
N HIS A 62 10.03 -5.62 8.43
CA HIS A 62 10.32 -5.69 9.87
C HIS A 62 11.55 -6.55 10.20
N SER A 63 11.71 -7.69 9.53
CA SER A 63 12.84 -8.60 9.77
C SER A 63 14.21 -8.00 9.40
N GLU A 64 14.23 -6.99 8.53
CA GLU A 64 15.45 -6.31 8.10
C GLU A 64 15.60 -4.90 8.69
N GLY A 65 14.59 -4.41 9.42
CA GLY A 65 14.62 -3.10 10.04
C GLY A 65 14.75 -1.94 9.04
N LYS A 66 14.32 -2.13 7.79
CA LYS A 66 14.41 -1.13 6.72
C LYS A 66 13.40 -1.38 5.61
N ILE A 67 13.27 -0.40 4.72
CA ILE A 67 12.58 -0.56 3.45
C ILE A 67 13.46 -1.43 2.53
N THR A 68 12.85 -2.45 1.94
CA THR A 68 13.50 -3.36 0.99
C THR A 68 12.77 -3.37 -0.35
N ASN A 69 13.28 -4.18 -1.28
CA ASN A 69 12.62 -4.38 -2.57
C ASN A 69 11.22 -4.99 -2.45
N LYS A 70 10.93 -5.77 -1.38
CA LYS A 70 9.59 -6.32 -1.14
C LYS A 70 8.56 -5.22 -0.92
N ASP A 71 8.93 -4.20 -0.15
CA ASP A 71 8.09 -3.02 0.10
C ASP A 71 7.81 -2.28 -1.21
N VAL A 72 8.84 -2.07 -2.03
CA VAL A 72 8.71 -1.38 -3.33
C VAL A 72 7.86 -2.18 -4.32
N GLU A 73 8.01 -3.49 -4.35
CA GLU A 73 7.24 -4.37 -5.24
C GLU A 73 5.77 -4.42 -4.83
N LEU A 74 5.49 -4.54 -3.53
CA LEU A 74 4.11 -4.53 -3.05
C LEU A 74 3.45 -3.16 -3.29
N ALA A 75 4.17 -2.05 -3.08
CA ALA A 75 3.69 -0.72 -3.42
C ALA A 75 3.26 -0.59 -4.89
N ARG A 76 4.05 -1.13 -5.83
CA ARG A 76 3.70 -1.14 -7.27
C ARG A 76 2.46 -1.98 -7.57
N LYS A 77 2.33 -3.16 -6.93
CA LYS A 77 1.13 -3.99 -7.08
C LYS A 77 -0.11 -3.27 -6.55
N ILE A 78 0.01 -2.57 -5.43
CA ILE A 78 -1.06 -1.75 -4.85
C ILE A 78 -1.45 -0.61 -5.80
N GLU A 79 -0.49 0.11 -6.41
CA GLU A 79 -0.80 1.12 -7.43
C GLU A 79 -1.58 0.53 -8.61
N ASN A 80 -1.14 -0.62 -9.13
CA ASN A 80 -1.82 -1.28 -10.23
C ASN A 80 -3.25 -1.73 -9.86
N ILE A 81 -3.52 -2.04 -8.59
CA ILE A 81 -4.87 -2.33 -8.10
C ILE A 81 -5.70 -1.04 -8.04
N PHE A 82 -5.11 0.04 -7.53
CA PHE A 82 -5.78 1.33 -7.41
C PHE A 82 -6.18 1.91 -8.77
N GLU A 83 -5.29 1.86 -9.76
CA GLU A 83 -5.53 2.39 -11.12
C GLU A 83 -6.58 1.61 -11.92
N LYS A 84 -6.93 0.39 -11.49
CA LYS A 84 -7.93 -0.47 -12.15
C LYS A 84 -9.33 -0.36 -11.56
N ASN A 85 -9.48 0.32 -10.42
CA ASN A 85 -10.76 0.60 -9.79
C ASN A 85 -11.32 1.95 -10.27
#